data_AF-A0A2V9G0V8-F1
#
_entry.id   AF-A0A2V9G0V8-F1
#
_cell.length_a   1.000
_cell.length_b   1.000
_cell.length_c   1.000
_cell.angle_alpha   90.00
_cell.angle_beta   90.00
_cell.angle_gamma   90.00
#
_symmetry.space_group_name_H-M   'P 1'
#
loop_
_entity.id
_entity.type
_entity.pdbx_description
1 polymer ?
#
loop_
_entity_poly.entity_id
_entity_poly.type
_entity_poly.pdbx_seq_one_letter_code
_entity_poly.pdbx_strand_id
1 'polypeptide(L)'
;MAFSNWGADNRSEFFLPTYTTTAWYHHLLPSDLQNLTVEQVAQQAREFAHGEYAAALEKGDALSAAEHQKVVADVARFTGLTPKYIEETNLRISPFRWFKELERDKRRTIGRLDSRFEGMDADAAGERVEYDPSEASYEGAFVATFHDYVRRELKWDSDAYYTVTANVRPWDQTGNTEVAEVLRAAMTVRLL
;
A
#
# COMPACT_ATOMS: atom_id res chain seq x y z
N MET A 1 -13.21 -6.53 12.72
CA MET A 1 -12.67 -6.91 14.03
C MET A 1 -11.15 -6.99 13.91
N ALA A 2 -10.44 -6.49 14.94
CA ALA A 2 -9.00 -6.52 15.16
C ALA A 2 -8.06 -5.86 14.11
N PHE A 3 -8.13 -4.53 13.99
CA PHE A 3 -7.02 -3.70 13.46
C PHE A 3 -6.07 -3.27 14.59
N SER A 4 -5.65 -4.21 15.44
CA SER A 4 -4.55 -3.94 16.36
C SER A 4 -3.27 -3.86 15.53
N ASN A 5 -2.66 -2.68 15.46
CA ASN A 5 -1.33 -2.49 14.84
C ASN A 5 -0.19 -2.99 15.74
N TRP A 6 -0.49 -3.40 16.97
CA TRP A 6 0.48 -3.81 17.96
C TRP A 6 0.46 -5.34 18.09
N GLY A 7 1.61 -5.98 17.88
CA GLY A 7 1.78 -7.44 17.96
C GLY A 7 1.60 -8.21 16.65
N ALA A 8 1.37 -7.52 15.52
CA ALA A 8 1.27 -8.11 14.17
C ALA A 8 2.32 -7.48 13.23
N ASP A 9 3.58 -7.60 13.62
CA ASP A 9 4.70 -6.84 13.05
C ASP A 9 5.11 -7.31 11.65
N ASN A 10 4.71 -8.52 11.26
CA ASN A 10 4.91 -9.07 9.92
C ASN A 10 4.36 -8.16 8.80
N ARG A 11 3.30 -7.38 9.07
CA ARG A 11 2.74 -6.44 8.09
C ARG A 11 3.73 -5.34 7.73
N SER A 12 4.42 -4.79 8.73
CA SER A 12 5.39 -3.72 8.52
C SER A 12 6.55 -4.19 7.66
N GLU A 13 6.99 -5.43 7.84
CA GLU A 13 8.03 -6.08 7.03
C GLU A 13 7.57 -6.26 5.58
N PHE A 14 6.37 -6.79 5.35
CA PHE A 14 5.87 -7.10 4.01
C PHE A 14 5.56 -5.85 3.16
N PHE A 15 5.31 -4.70 3.78
CA PHE A 15 5.08 -3.46 3.02
C PHE A 15 6.37 -2.75 2.59
N LEU A 16 7.50 -3.00 3.25
CA LEU A 16 8.74 -2.24 3.03
C LEU A 16 9.24 -2.29 1.58
N PRO A 17 9.22 -3.44 0.87
CA PRO A 17 9.60 -3.48 -0.54
C PRO A 17 8.69 -2.61 -1.42
N THR A 18 7.38 -2.59 -1.16
CA THR A 18 6.42 -1.76 -1.90
C THR A 18 6.66 -0.27 -1.66
N TYR A 19 6.94 0.13 -0.42
CA TYR A 19 7.31 1.52 -0.11
C TYR A 19 8.60 1.91 -0.83
N THR A 20 9.58 1.01 -0.85
CA THR A 20 10.87 1.24 -1.49
C THR A 20 10.75 1.41 -2.99
N THR A 21 10.05 0.50 -3.68
CA THR A 21 9.89 0.59 -5.13
C THR A 21 9.05 1.80 -5.55
N THR A 22 8.08 2.19 -4.71
CA THR A 22 7.32 3.43 -4.94
C THR A 22 8.21 4.65 -4.77
N ALA A 23 8.99 4.74 -3.69
CA ALA A 23 9.93 5.84 -3.48
C ALA A 23 10.98 5.92 -4.59
N TRP A 24 11.45 4.76 -5.08
CA TRP A 24 12.35 4.68 -6.24
C TRP A 24 11.69 5.21 -7.52
N TYR A 25 10.42 4.87 -7.76
CA TYR A 25 9.65 5.35 -8.90
C TYR A 25 9.49 6.88 -8.89
N HIS A 26 9.26 7.46 -7.71
CA HIS A 26 9.11 8.92 -7.51
C HIS A 26 10.44 9.66 -7.32
N HIS A 27 11.58 8.98 -7.52
CA HIS A 27 12.92 9.54 -7.40
C HIS A 27 13.23 10.15 -6.01
N LEU A 28 12.75 9.49 -4.94
CA LEU A 28 12.90 9.93 -3.56
C LEU A 28 14.02 9.22 -2.81
N LEU A 29 14.67 8.23 -3.43
CA LEU A 29 15.75 7.47 -2.78
C LEU A 29 17.12 8.13 -2.95
N PRO A 30 18.08 7.85 -2.05
CA PRO A 30 19.47 8.26 -2.22
C PRO A 30 20.07 7.78 -3.54
N SER A 31 21.04 8.52 -4.07
CA SER A 31 21.58 8.32 -5.42
C SER A 31 22.10 6.90 -5.67
N ASP A 32 22.67 6.25 -4.66
CA ASP A 32 23.22 4.91 -4.79
C ASP A 32 22.12 3.83 -4.92
N LEU A 33 20.97 4.00 -4.26
CA LEU A 33 19.79 3.16 -4.48
C LEU A 33 19.05 3.53 -5.76
N GLN A 34 18.98 4.83 -6.09
CA GLN A 34 18.29 5.32 -7.27
C GLN A 34 18.97 4.87 -8.58
N ASN A 35 20.28 4.64 -8.55
CA ASN A 35 21.06 4.13 -9.69
C ASN A 35 20.92 2.61 -9.93
N LEU A 36 20.27 1.89 -9.01
CA LEU A 36 19.98 0.46 -9.18
C LEU A 36 18.73 0.26 -10.03
N THR A 37 18.56 -0.95 -10.57
CA THR A 37 17.27 -1.34 -11.15
C THR A 37 16.22 -1.54 -10.06
N VAL A 38 14.95 -1.46 -10.44
CA VAL A 38 13.84 -1.66 -9.49
C VAL A 38 13.87 -3.05 -8.84
N GLU A 39 14.34 -4.08 -9.55
CA GLU A 39 14.48 -5.43 -9.02
C GLU A 39 15.58 -5.52 -7.97
N GLN A 40 16.71 -4.84 -8.21
CA GLN A 40 17.83 -4.79 -7.28
C GLN A 40 17.47 -4.06 -5.99
N VAL A 41 16.82 -2.89 -6.09
CA VAL A 41 16.40 -2.13 -4.91
C VAL A 41 15.30 -2.88 -4.13
N ALA A 42 14.37 -3.53 -4.83
CA ALA A 42 13.35 -4.36 -4.19
C ALA A 42 13.96 -5.56 -3.46
N GLN A 43 15.03 -6.15 -4.00
CA GLN A 43 15.73 -7.26 -3.37
C GLN A 43 16.46 -6.81 -2.11
N GLN A 44 17.19 -5.69 -2.14
CA GLN A 44 17.84 -5.14 -0.95
C GLN A 44 16.82 -4.77 0.14
N ALA A 45 15.67 -4.20 -0.25
CA ALA A 45 14.60 -3.90 0.69
C ALA A 45 14.03 -5.17 1.34
N ARG A 46 13.87 -6.27 0.60
CA ARG A 46 13.44 -7.57 1.17
C ARG A 46 14.46 -8.13 2.14
N GLU A 47 15.74 -8.06 1.81
CA GLU A 47 16.82 -8.54 2.68
C GLU A 47 16.87 -7.75 3.98
N PHE A 48 16.76 -6.43 3.91
CA PHE A 48 16.67 -5.57 5.09
C PHE A 48 15.37 -5.83 5.89
N ALA A 49 14.23 -5.95 5.22
CA ALA A 49 12.93 -6.19 5.84
C ALA A 49 12.91 -7.47 6.67
N HIS A 50 13.40 -8.58 6.12
CA HIS A 50 13.44 -9.89 6.79
C HIS A 50 14.68 -10.10 7.68
N GLY A 51 15.61 -9.14 7.68
CA GLY A 51 16.83 -9.18 8.47
C GLY A 51 16.75 -8.21 9.65
N GLU A 52 17.53 -7.14 9.58
CA GLU A 52 17.70 -6.19 10.68
C GLU A 52 16.39 -5.51 11.10
N TYR A 53 15.50 -5.22 10.16
CA TYR A 53 14.23 -4.58 10.48
C TYR A 53 13.27 -5.50 11.25
N ALA A 54 13.09 -6.75 10.80
CA ALA A 54 12.33 -7.75 11.54
C ALA A 54 12.90 -7.97 12.96
N ALA A 55 14.22 -8.11 13.08
CA ALA A 55 14.88 -8.27 14.38
C ALA A 55 14.66 -7.05 15.31
N ALA A 56 14.62 -5.84 14.75
CA ALA A 56 14.32 -4.64 15.51
C ALA A 56 12.87 -4.58 15.97
N LEU A 57 11.92 -4.95 15.10
CA LEU A 57 10.51 -5.02 15.46
C LEU A 57 10.25 -6.05 16.56
N GLU A 58 10.88 -7.22 16.48
CA GLU A 58 10.81 -8.28 17.49
C GLU A 58 11.36 -7.84 18.86
N LYS A 59 12.48 -7.12 18.87
CA LYS A 59 13.05 -6.56 20.11
C LYS A 59 12.14 -5.52 20.76
N GLY A 60 11.41 -4.74 19.96
CA GLY A 60 10.52 -3.68 20.44
C GLY A 60 11.23 -2.73 21.42
N ASP A 61 10.67 -2.56 22.62
CA ASP A 61 11.19 -1.65 23.66
C ASP A 61 12.56 -2.07 24.22
N ALA A 62 13.05 -3.29 23.93
CA ALA A 62 14.37 -3.75 24.33
C ALA A 62 15.50 -3.21 23.43
N LEU A 63 15.19 -2.50 22.34
CA LEU A 63 16.19 -1.85 21.49
C LEU A 63 16.98 -0.80 22.27
N SER A 64 18.31 -0.85 22.16
CA SER A 64 19.13 0.28 22.61
C SER A 64 18.86 1.52 21.74
N ALA A 65 19.10 2.71 22.30
CA ALA A 65 18.94 3.97 21.56
C ALA A 65 19.76 4.01 20.26
N ALA A 66 20.96 3.41 20.26
CA ALA A 66 21.82 3.34 19.08
C ALA A 66 21.26 2.39 18.00
N GLU A 67 20.76 1.22 18.40
CA GLU A 67 20.11 0.28 17.46
C GLU A 67 18.84 0.91 16.87
N HIS A 68 18.02 1.55 17.71
CA HIS A 68 16.80 2.23 17.25
C HIS A 68 17.12 3.32 16.21
N GLN A 69 18.07 4.21 16.50
CA GLN A 69 18.47 5.27 15.56
C GLN A 69 19.01 4.72 14.24
N LYS A 70 19.77 3.61 14.29
CA LYS A 70 20.25 2.94 13.08
C LYS A 70 19.07 2.46 12.23
N VAL A 71 18.13 1.73 12.83
CA VAL A 71 16.97 1.17 12.11
C VAL A 71 16.09 2.28 11.55
N VAL A 72 15.88 3.38 12.30
CA VAL A 72 15.17 4.57 11.80
C VAL A 72 15.85 5.12 10.55
N ALA A 73 17.18 5.28 10.56
CA ALA A 73 17.93 5.79 9.42
C ALA A 73 17.85 4.85 8.20
N ASP A 74 17.92 3.54 8.42
CA ASP A 74 17.82 2.56 7.34
C ASP A 74 16.40 2.51 6.75
N VAL A 75 15.36 2.56 7.58
CA VAL A 75 13.97 2.65 7.13
C VAL A 75 13.75 3.94 6.33
N ALA A 76 14.29 5.08 6.79
CA ALA A 76 14.20 6.35 6.07
C ALA A 76 14.85 6.25 4.69
N ARG A 77 16.05 5.66 4.65
CA ARG A 77 16.83 5.43 3.43
C ARG A 77 16.08 4.58 2.41
N PHE A 78 15.37 3.53 2.84
CA PHE A 78 14.61 2.67 1.93
C PHE A 78 13.23 3.23 1.56
N THR A 79 12.61 4.06 2.39
CA THR A 79 11.22 4.50 2.18
C THR A 79 11.09 5.91 1.62
N GLY A 80 12.15 6.73 1.66
CA GLY A 80 12.09 8.16 1.34
C GLY A 80 11.35 9.00 2.39
N LEU A 81 10.91 8.40 3.50
CA LEU A 81 10.25 9.10 4.61
C LEU A 81 11.28 9.81 5.49
N THR A 82 10.81 10.81 6.24
CA THR A 82 11.65 11.48 7.22
C THR A 82 11.92 10.58 8.43
N PRO A 83 13.14 10.60 9.01
CA PRO A 83 13.44 9.89 10.25
C PRO A 83 12.45 10.22 11.37
N LYS A 84 12.08 11.50 11.49
CA LYS A 84 11.11 11.98 12.48
C LYS A 84 9.75 11.27 12.37
N TYR A 85 9.19 11.17 11.16
CA TYR A 85 7.93 10.46 10.97
C TYR A 85 8.06 8.98 11.34
N ILE A 86 9.18 8.34 10.99
CA ILE A 86 9.43 6.93 11.32
C ILE A 86 9.48 6.72 12.84
N GLU A 87 10.14 7.62 13.58
CA GLU A 87 10.15 7.63 15.05
C GLU A 87 8.73 7.79 15.62
N GLU A 88 7.94 8.73 15.09
CA GLU A 88 6.54 8.95 15.51
C GLU A 88 5.64 7.72 15.23
N THR A 89 6.03 6.85 14.30
CA THR A 89 5.35 5.58 14.04
C THR A 89 5.87 4.40 14.88
N ASN A 90 6.89 4.58 15.73
CA ASN A 90 7.59 3.50 16.42
C ASN A 90 8.01 2.38 15.47
N LEU A 91 8.63 2.77 14.35
CA LEU A 91 9.01 1.90 13.24
C LEU A 91 7.83 1.23 12.49
N ARG A 92 6.57 1.41 12.90
CA ARG A 92 5.40 0.72 12.32
C ARG A 92 4.59 1.65 11.43
N ILE A 93 5.04 1.80 10.19
CA ILE A 93 4.41 2.68 9.19
C ILE A 93 3.05 2.10 8.77
N SER A 94 1.98 2.84 9.06
CA SER A 94 0.64 2.50 8.57
C SER A 94 0.56 2.75 7.06
N PRO A 95 0.10 1.79 6.24
CA PRO A 95 -0.06 2.00 4.80
C PRO A 95 -1.02 3.14 4.49
N PHE A 96 -2.10 3.30 5.27
CA PHE A 96 -3.06 4.38 5.04
C PHE A 96 -2.50 5.78 5.29
N ARG A 97 -1.56 5.91 6.25
CA ARG A 97 -0.86 7.17 6.49
C ARG A 97 0.24 7.39 5.48
N TRP A 98 0.93 6.32 5.09
CA TRP A 98 2.01 6.37 4.10
C TRP A 98 1.59 6.96 2.76
N PHE A 99 0.42 6.60 2.22
CA PHE A 99 -0.10 7.18 0.98
C PHE A 99 -0.21 8.71 1.02
N LYS A 100 -0.37 9.29 2.22
CA LYS A 100 -0.43 10.74 2.44
C LYS A 100 0.92 11.34 2.80
N GLU A 101 1.80 10.55 3.42
CA GLU A 101 3.05 11.04 3.98
C GLU A 101 4.16 11.19 2.94
N LEU A 102 4.28 10.25 1.99
CA LEU A 102 5.47 10.13 1.13
C LEU A 102 5.87 11.44 0.43
N GLU A 103 4.88 12.22 -0.01
CA GLU A 103 5.10 13.53 -0.66
C GLU A 103 4.27 14.65 -0.03
N ARG A 104 4.03 14.57 1.29
CA ARG A 104 3.23 15.58 2.02
C ARG A 104 3.75 17.00 1.84
N ASP A 105 5.07 17.18 1.78
CA ASP A 105 5.72 18.49 1.56
C ASP A 105 5.37 19.12 0.20
N LYS A 106 5.05 18.29 -0.80
CA LYS A 106 4.56 18.73 -2.11
C LYS A 106 3.03 18.85 -2.15
N ARG A 107 2.35 18.59 -1.02
CA ARG A 107 0.90 18.46 -0.90
C ARG A 107 0.30 17.43 -1.87
N ARG A 108 1.05 16.35 -2.14
CA ARG A 108 0.65 15.25 -3.02
C ARG A 108 0.28 14.01 -2.22
N THR A 109 -0.63 13.22 -2.76
CA THR A 109 -1.01 11.89 -2.25
C THR A 109 -0.68 10.82 -3.28
N ILE A 110 -0.43 9.60 -2.81
CA ILE A 110 -0.04 8.45 -3.63
C ILE A 110 -1.23 7.50 -3.79
N GLY A 111 -1.41 6.97 -5.01
CA GLY A 111 -2.44 5.97 -5.32
C GLY A 111 -2.28 4.69 -4.49
N ARG A 112 -3.39 4.19 -3.94
CA ARG A 112 -3.40 2.96 -3.14
C ARG A 112 -3.53 1.71 -3.99
N LEU A 113 -4.23 1.78 -5.13
CA LEU A 113 -4.31 0.66 -6.08
C LEU A 113 -3.10 0.63 -7.02
N ASP A 114 -2.61 1.81 -7.42
CA ASP A 114 -1.40 1.97 -8.22
C ASP A 114 -0.62 3.20 -7.75
N SER A 115 0.54 2.95 -7.12
CA SER A 115 1.35 4.00 -6.49
C SER A 115 2.10 4.90 -7.46
N ARG A 116 2.00 4.66 -8.77
CA ARG A 116 2.54 5.55 -9.80
C ARG A 116 1.70 6.82 -9.97
N PHE A 117 0.45 6.79 -9.53
CA PHE A 117 -0.46 7.92 -9.62
C PHE A 117 -0.28 8.85 -8.42
N GLU A 118 -0.30 10.16 -8.72
CA GLU A 118 -0.26 11.24 -7.73
C GLU A 118 -1.61 11.96 -7.72
N GLY A 119 -2.07 12.33 -6.53
CA GLY A 119 -3.28 13.12 -6.29
C GLY A 119 -3.01 14.34 -5.42
N MET A 120 -4.06 15.10 -5.12
CA MET A 120 -3.98 16.25 -4.22
C MET A 120 -5.22 16.31 -3.35
N ASP A 121 -5.02 16.30 -2.04
CA ASP A 121 -6.09 16.49 -1.07
C ASP A 121 -6.30 17.98 -0.76
N ALA A 122 -7.51 18.35 -0.33
CA ALA A 122 -7.78 19.68 0.18
C ALA A 122 -6.97 19.96 1.46
N ASP A 123 -6.96 19.01 2.39
CA ASP A 123 -6.18 19.09 3.62
C ASP A 123 -4.95 18.16 3.59
N ALA A 124 -3.77 18.75 3.42
CA ALA A 124 -2.50 18.03 3.49
C ALA A 124 -2.11 17.61 4.92
N ALA A 125 -2.77 18.09 5.98
CA ALA A 125 -2.47 17.72 7.38
C ALA A 125 -3.22 16.47 7.86
N GLY A 126 -4.26 16.03 7.14
CA GLY A 126 -5.03 14.85 7.49
C GLY A 126 -4.22 13.55 7.56
N GLU A 127 -4.76 12.55 8.26
CA GLU A 127 -4.13 11.23 8.45
C GLU A 127 -4.37 10.26 7.28
N ARG A 128 -5.40 10.48 6.47
CA ARG A 128 -5.80 9.62 5.35
C ARG A 128 -5.97 10.45 4.08
N VAL A 129 -5.75 9.79 2.95
CA VAL A 129 -6.10 10.35 1.63
C VAL A 129 -7.61 10.56 1.50
N GLU A 130 -8.03 11.64 0.86
CA GLU A 130 -9.45 11.96 0.64
C GLU A 130 -10.08 11.08 -0.44
N TYR A 131 -9.28 10.73 -1.45
CA TYR A 131 -9.63 9.81 -2.54
C TYR A 131 -8.38 9.08 -3.03
N ASP A 132 -8.56 8.06 -3.88
CA ASP A 132 -7.45 7.37 -4.53
C ASP A 132 -7.25 7.93 -5.96
N PRO A 133 -6.09 8.55 -6.27
CA PRO A 133 -5.85 9.10 -7.61
C PRO A 133 -5.77 8.05 -8.71
N SER A 134 -5.36 6.81 -8.39
CA SER A 134 -5.38 5.72 -9.36
C SER A 134 -6.79 5.25 -9.66
N GLU A 135 -7.70 5.21 -8.69
CA GLU A 135 -9.12 4.90 -8.90
C GLU A 135 -9.82 5.99 -9.73
N ALA A 136 -9.64 7.25 -9.33
CA ALA A 136 -10.20 8.40 -10.03
C ALA A 136 -9.78 8.47 -11.52
N SER A 137 -8.63 7.88 -11.87
CA SER A 137 -8.11 7.87 -13.24
C SER A 137 -8.96 7.04 -14.22
N TYR A 138 -9.63 5.97 -13.74
CA TYR A 138 -10.36 5.05 -14.61
C TYR A 138 -11.86 4.98 -14.32
N GLU A 139 -12.32 5.40 -13.14
CA GLU A 139 -13.70 5.25 -12.71
C GLU A 139 -14.70 5.88 -13.69
N GLY A 140 -14.43 7.11 -14.15
CA GLY A 140 -15.27 7.81 -15.12
C GLY A 140 -15.39 7.07 -16.46
N ALA A 141 -14.32 6.44 -16.94
CA ALA A 141 -14.32 5.68 -18.19
C ALA A 141 -15.14 4.38 -18.07
N PHE A 142 -15.05 3.69 -16.93
CA PHE A 142 -15.86 2.50 -16.64
C PHE A 142 -17.35 2.85 -16.62
N VAL A 143 -17.72 3.92 -15.89
CA VAL A 143 -19.11 4.38 -15.79
C VAL A 143 -19.66 4.78 -17.15
N ALA A 144 -18.92 5.59 -17.91
CA ALA A 144 -19.35 6.02 -19.23
C ALA A 144 -19.57 4.84 -20.19
N THR A 145 -18.66 3.87 -20.19
CA THR A 145 -18.74 2.69 -21.07
C THR A 145 -19.92 1.79 -20.70
N PHE A 146 -20.15 1.57 -19.40
CA PHE A 146 -21.30 0.81 -18.94
C PHE A 146 -22.62 1.49 -19.33
N HIS A 147 -22.74 2.80 -19.10
CA HIS A 147 -23.93 3.55 -19.50
C HIS A 147 -24.15 3.53 -21.02
N ASP A 148 -23.08 3.63 -21.81
CA ASP A 148 -23.16 3.53 -23.27
C ASP A 148 -23.73 2.18 -23.70
N TYR A 149 -23.15 1.09 -23.19
CA TYR A 149 -23.58 -0.27 -23.52
C TYR A 149 -25.04 -0.53 -23.15
N VAL A 150 -25.44 -0.19 -21.91
CA VAL A 150 -26.78 -0.48 -21.42
C VAL A 150 -27.84 0.33 -22.17
N ARG A 151 -27.57 1.60 -22.48
CA ARG A 151 -28.53 2.44 -23.21
C ARG A 151 -28.55 2.14 -24.71
N ARG A 152 -27.38 1.94 -25.34
CA ARG A 152 -27.28 1.78 -26.80
C ARG A 152 -27.49 0.34 -27.25
N GLU A 153 -26.92 -0.64 -26.56
CA GLU A 153 -27.02 -2.05 -26.97
C GLU A 153 -28.24 -2.72 -26.35
N LEU A 154 -28.38 -2.63 -25.02
CA LEU A 154 -29.49 -3.29 -24.31
C LEU A 154 -30.82 -2.51 -24.39
N LYS A 155 -30.79 -1.27 -24.88
CA LYS A 155 -31.97 -0.37 -24.98
C LYS A 155 -32.69 -0.20 -23.64
N TRP A 156 -31.96 -0.26 -22.55
CA TRP A 156 -32.50 -0.04 -21.22
C TRP A 156 -32.20 1.39 -20.78
N ASP A 157 -33.25 2.16 -20.56
CA ASP A 157 -33.16 3.52 -20.03
C ASP A 157 -33.83 3.59 -18.66
N SER A 158 -33.10 4.14 -17.70
CA SER A 158 -33.47 4.16 -16.29
C SER A 158 -32.81 5.33 -15.60
N ASP A 159 -33.57 5.97 -14.71
CA ASP A 159 -33.08 7.02 -13.81
C ASP A 159 -32.43 6.44 -12.53
N ALA A 160 -32.29 5.11 -12.46
CA ALA A 160 -31.63 4.45 -11.34
C ALA A 160 -30.17 4.91 -11.26
N TYR A 161 -29.75 5.30 -10.05
CA TYR A 161 -28.37 5.67 -9.77
C TYR A 161 -27.45 4.45 -9.97
N TYR A 162 -26.44 4.59 -10.84
CA TYR A 162 -25.42 3.56 -11.02
C TYR A 162 -24.30 3.75 -9.99
N THR A 163 -24.14 2.75 -9.13
CA THR A 163 -23.10 2.72 -8.13
C THR A 163 -21.89 1.96 -8.66
N VAL A 164 -20.74 2.63 -8.82
CA VAL A 164 -19.50 2.03 -9.35
C VAL A 164 -18.92 0.98 -8.39
N THR A 165 -19.01 1.25 -7.09
CA THR A 165 -18.48 0.38 -6.03
C THR A 165 -19.55 0.08 -4.99
N ALA A 166 -19.79 -1.20 -4.72
CA ALA A 166 -20.78 -1.62 -3.73
C ALA A 166 -20.14 -1.89 -2.36
N ASN A 167 -20.83 -1.53 -1.28
CA ASN A 167 -20.43 -1.96 0.05
C ASN A 167 -20.84 -3.42 0.26
N VAL A 168 -19.87 -4.33 0.14
CA VAL A 168 -20.06 -5.78 0.31
C VAL A 168 -19.90 -6.26 1.76
N ARG A 169 -19.85 -5.35 2.73
CA ARG A 169 -19.67 -5.71 4.14
C ARG A 169 -21.01 -5.97 4.86
N PRO A 170 -20.99 -6.86 5.89
CA PRO A 170 -19.86 -7.65 6.34
C PRO A 170 -19.56 -8.82 5.38
N TRP A 171 -18.28 -9.07 5.11
CA TRP A 171 -17.87 -10.32 4.48
C TRP A 171 -18.14 -11.46 5.46
N ASP A 172 -18.76 -12.55 4.98
CA ASP A 172 -18.83 -13.78 5.76
C ASP A 172 -17.42 -14.37 5.89
N GLN A 173 -16.88 -14.33 7.11
CA GLN A 173 -15.55 -14.87 7.44
C GLN A 173 -15.62 -16.28 8.03
N THR A 174 -16.80 -16.92 8.05
CA THR A 174 -17.00 -18.25 8.65
C THR A 174 -16.71 -19.41 7.69
N GLY A 175 -16.56 -19.13 6.39
CA GLY A 175 -16.16 -20.11 5.38
C GLY A 175 -14.66 -20.47 5.40
N ASN A 176 -14.26 -21.44 4.57
CA ASN A 176 -12.86 -21.84 4.41
C ASN A 176 -12.05 -20.69 3.77
N THR A 177 -11.42 -19.86 4.59
CA THR A 177 -10.68 -18.65 4.16
C THR A 177 -9.29 -18.97 3.58
N GLU A 178 -8.91 -20.25 3.53
CA GLU A 178 -7.71 -20.72 2.83
C GLU A 178 -7.92 -20.81 1.31
N VAL A 179 -8.23 -19.66 0.72
CA VAL A 179 -8.49 -19.54 -0.73
C VAL A 179 -7.29 -20.01 -1.56
N ALA A 180 -6.07 -19.88 -1.01
CA ALA A 180 -4.85 -20.34 -1.65
C ALA A 180 -4.82 -21.86 -1.89
N GLU A 181 -5.23 -22.67 -0.89
CA GLU A 181 -5.28 -24.13 -1.05
C GLU A 181 -6.43 -24.57 -1.96
N VAL A 182 -7.59 -23.90 -1.86
CA VAL A 182 -8.71 -24.14 -2.77
C VAL A 182 -8.32 -23.84 -4.22
N LEU A 183 -7.60 -22.73 -4.44
CA LEU A 183 -7.11 -22.34 -5.76
C LEU A 183 -6.03 -23.31 -6.27
N ARG A 184 -5.04 -23.66 -5.43
CA ARG A 184 -4.02 -24.66 -5.77
C ARG A 184 -4.66 -25.97 -6.19
N ALA A 185 -5.62 -26.47 -5.41
CA ALA A 185 -6.36 -27.69 -5.72
C ALA A 185 -7.09 -27.57 -7.06
N ALA A 186 -7.86 -26.50 -7.29
CA ALA A 186 -8.58 -26.28 -8.54
C ALA A 186 -7.65 -26.21 -9.77
N MET A 187 -6.48 -25.58 -9.63
CA MET A 187 -5.49 -25.45 -10.72
C MET A 187 -4.67 -26.72 -10.96
N THR A 188 -4.64 -27.66 -10.01
CA THR A 188 -3.86 -28.92 -10.12
C THR A 188 -4.70 -30.14 -10.48
N VAL A 189 -6.03 -30.04 -10.41
CA VAL A 189 -6.94 -31.08 -10.92
C VAL A 189 -6.91 -31.07 -12.46
N ARG A 190 -6.36 -32.12 -13.05
CA ARG A 190 -6.57 -32.46 -14.47
C ARG A 190 -7.76 -33.40 -14.58
N LEU A 191 -8.73 -33.07 -15.43
CA LEU A 191 -9.75 -34.02 -15.88
C LEU A 191 -9.04 -35.15 -16.63
N LEU A 192 -9.17 -36.38 -16.12
CA LEU A 192 -8.88 -37.62 -16.86
C LEU A 192 -10.07 -37.97 -17.74
#